data_AF-A0A2R7P4G7-F1
#
_entry.id   AF-A0A2R7P4G7-F1
#
_cell.length_a   1.000
_cell.length_b   1.000
_cell.length_c   1.000
_cell.angle_alpha   90.00
_cell.angle_beta   90.00
_cell.angle_gamma   90.00
#
_symmetry.space_group_name_H-M   'P 1'
#
loop_
_entity.id
_entity.type
_entity.pdbx_description
1 polymer ?
#
loop_
_entity_poly.entity_id
_entity_poly.type
_entity_poly.pdbx_seq_one_letter_code
_entity_poly.pdbx_strand_id
1 'polypeptide(L)'
;VPGWNGGTTYSFVIERALEHFGWKECEEAHQTPQGKGFLWRLFNSPTHEHGHGTPHTHEKKRSLVLFITDGENEKNDEDRTTRVLEESQRRGDQVYFLFIGACEDRNVKFEFVKTIASRFRNTGLVVIRDLEAFVAQSDEELNAALLGPELLEWLKS
;
A
#
# COMPACT_ATOMS: atom_id res chain seq x y z
N VAL A 1 8.77 10.47 -15.06
CA VAL A 1 7.54 9.78 -15.55
C VAL A 1 6.39 10.28 -14.71
N PRO A 2 5.26 10.76 -15.28
CA PRO A 2 4.09 11.10 -14.46
C PRO A 2 3.61 9.82 -13.77
N GLY A 3 3.69 9.76 -12.45
CA GLY A 3 3.25 8.60 -11.68
C GLY A 3 1.75 8.37 -11.79
N TRP A 4 1.30 7.13 -11.58
CA TRP A 4 -0.13 6.82 -11.53
C TRP A 4 -0.80 7.59 -10.38
N ASN A 5 -1.72 8.50 -10.69
CA ASN A 5 -2.50 9.27 -9.72
C ASN A 5 -1.70 10.10 -8.69
N GLY A 6 -0.59 10.72 -9.12
CA GLY A 6 0.34 11.44 -8.24
C GLY A 6 1.36 10.46 -7.66
N GLY A 7 2.63 10.61 -8.04
CA GLY A 7 3.63 9.53 -7.96
C GLY A 7 3.92 9.01 -6.56
N THR A 8 3.60 9.78 -5.53
CA THR A 8 3.78 9.42 -4.13
C THR A 8 2.51 9.55 -3.30
N THR A 9 1.33 9.68 -3.91
CA THR A 9 0.03 9.76 -3.23
C THR A 9 -0.34 8.40 -2.62
N TYR A 10 0.21 8.08 -1.46
CA TYR A 10 0.20 6.71 -0.92
C TYR A 10 -1.19 6.20 -0.55
N SER A 11 -2.13 7.09 -0.18
CA SER A 11 -3.43 6.66 0.34
C SER A 11 -4.17 5.75 -0.63
N PHE A 12 -4.11 6.06 -1.93
CA PHE A 12 -4.81 5.30 -2.96
C PHE A 12 -4.31 3.86 -3.05
N VAL A 13 -2.99 3.66 -2.97
CA VAL A 13 -2.40 2.31 -3.04
C VAL A 13 -2.69 1.54 -1.74
N ILE A 14 -2.64 2.21 -0.58
CA ILE A 14 -2.99 1.61 0.71
C ILE A 14 -4.45 1.14 0.69
N GLU A 15 -5.39 1.99 0.27
CA GLU A 15 -6.81 1.63 0.16
C GLU A 15 -7.01 0.48 -0.81
N ARG A 16 -6.35 0.52 -1.97
CA ARG A 16 -6.45 -0.55 -2.96
C ARG A 16 -5.89 -1.88 -2.46
N ALA A 17 -4.82 -1.86 -1.67
CA ALA A 17 -4.27 -3.05 -1.02
C ALA A 17 -5.25 -3.62 0.01
N LEU A 18 -5.84 -2.76 0.85
CA LEU A 18 -6.85 -3.18 1.83
C LEU A 18 -8.08 -3.79 1.16
N GLU A 19 -8.56 -3.20 0.07
CA GLU A 19 -9.62 -3.76 -0.77
C GLU A 19 -9.23 -5.13 -1.34
N HIS A 20 -8.05 -5.21 -1.97
CA HIS A 20 -7.57 -6.42 -2.62
C HIS A 20 -7.42 -7.59 -1.64
N PHE A 21 -6.98 -7.32 -0.40
CA PHE A 21 -6.81 -8.33 0.64
C PHE A 21 -8.06 -8.55 1.52
N GLY A 22 -9.20 -7.94 1.18
CA GLY A 22 -10.48 -8.16 1.84
C GLY A 22 -10.69 -7.42 3.16
N TRP A 23 -9.82 -6.45 3.48
CA TRP A 23 -9.87 -5.65 4.71
C TRP A 23 -10.67 -4.35 4.59
N LYS A 24 -10.97 -3.93 3.36
CA LYS A 24 -11.85 -2.79 3.04
C LYS A 24 -12.85 -3.20 1.96
N GLU A 25 -14.08 -2.72 2.04
CA GLU A 25 -15.08 -2.93 0.98
C GLU A 25 -14.65 -2.18 -0.29
N CYS A 26 -14.71 -2.85 -1.44
CA CYS A 26 -14.46 -2.22 -2.73
C CYS A 26 -15.59 -1.24 -3.04
N GLU A 27 -15.32 0.07 -2.97
CA GLU A 27 -16.21 1.07 -3.54
C GLU A 27 -15.99 1.12 -5.07
N GLU A 28 -16.91 0.53 -5.86
CA GLU A 28 -16.86 0.56 -7.33
C GLU A 28 -16.85 1.99 -7.93
N ALA A 29 -17.04 3.04 -7.12
CA ALA A 29 -17.07 4.43 -7.56
C ALA A 29 -15.75 4.94 -8.17
N HIS A 30 -14.61 4.26 -7.93
CA HIS A 30 -13.33 4.60 -8.56
C HIS A 30 -13.13 3.97 -9.96
N GLN A 31 -14.04 3.11 -10.41
CA GLN A 31 -14.10 2.68 -11.81
C GLN A 31 -15.00 3.62 -12.60
N THR A 32 -14.55 4.84 -12.91
CA THR A 32 -15.10 5.52 -14.09
C THR A 32 -14.86 4.60 -15.29
N PRO A 33 -15.90 4.10 -15.97
CA PRO A 33 -15.72 3.20 -17.09
C PRO A 33 -15.23 4.03 -18.28
N GLN A 34 -13.92 4.27 -18.36
CA GLN A 34 -13.31 4.70 -19.61
C GLN A 34 -13.46 3.56 -20.62
N GLY A 35 -14.45 3.71 -21.50
CA GLY A 35 -14.58 2.91 -22.72
C GLY A 35 -15.65 1.81 -22.68
N LYS A 36 -16.92 2.16 -22.44
CA LYS A 36 -18.04 1.31 -22.90
C LYS A 36 -18.20 1.44 -24.42
N GLY A 37 -17.29 0.82 -25.16
CA GLY A 37 -17.35 0.67 -26.60
C GLY A 37 -18.36 -0.39 -27.04
N PHE A 38 -18.91 -0.21 -28.23
CA PHE A 38 -19.95 -1.02 -28.89
C PHE A 38 -19.71 -2.54 -28.94
N LEU A 39 -18.51 -3.02 -28.61
CA LEU A 39 -18.12 -4.43 -28.67
C LEU A 39 -18.60 -5.27 -27.48
N TRP A 40 -18.99 -4.66 -26.35
CA TRP A 40 -19.46 -5.40 -25.16
C TRP A 40 -20.84 -6.05 -25.37
N ARG A 41 -21.66 -5.49 -26.28
CA ARG A 41 -23.03 -5.98 -26.55
C ARG A 41 -23.11 -7.31 -27.30
N LEU A 42 -22.00 -7.79 -27.87
CA LEU A 42 -21.99 -9.01 -28.69
C LEU A 42 -21.45 -10.25 -27.95
N PHE A 43 -20.97 -10.09 -26.71
CA PHE A 43 -20.40 -11.20 -25.92
C PHE A 43 -21.24 -11.65 -24.71
N ASN A 44 -22.45 -11.10 -24.52
CA ASN A 44 -23.29 -11.46 -23.38
C ASN A 44 -24.37 -12.49 -23.78
N SER A 45 -24.04 -13.78 -23.69
CA SER A 45 -25.01 -14.88 -23.62
C SER A 45 -25.31 -15.18 -22.15
N PRO A 46 -26.55 -15.55 -21.75
CA PRO A 46 -27.03 -15.40 -20.39
C PRO A 46 -26.65 -16.61 -19.53
N THR A 47 -25.55 -16.50 -18.80
CA THR A 47 -25.27 -17.41 -17.67
C THR A 47 -24.55 -16.64 -16.57
N HIS A 48 -25.18 -16.65 -15.39
CA HIS A 48 -24.78 -16.04 -14.12
C HIS A 48 -24.96 -14.52 -14.03
N GLU A 49 -26.17 -14.14 -13.62
CA GLU A 49 -26.44 -12.90 -12.90
C GLU A 49 -25.53 -12.81 -11.66
N HIS A 50 -24.39 -12.15 -11.80
CA HIS A 50 -23.78 -11.45 -10.67
C HIS A 50 -24.37 -10.04 -10.69
N GLY A 51 -25.30 -9.78 -9.79
CA GLY A 51 -25.95 -8.48 -9.65
C GLY A 51 -24.92 -7.39 -9.45
N HIS A 52 -24.89 -6.44 -10.38
CA HIS A 52 -24.23 -5.15 -10.19
C HIS A 52 -24.68 -4.54 -8.86
N GLY A 53 -23.73 -4.28 -7.95
CA GLY A 53 -23.99 -3.57 -6.70
C GLY A 53 -24.04 -4.41 -5.42
N THR A 54 -23.48 -5.63 -5.39
CA THR A 54 -23.19 -6.29 -4.11
C THR A 54 -21.75 -6.02 -3.69
N PRO A 55 -21.50 -5.39 -2.53
CA PRO A 55 -20.14 -5.26 -1.98
C PRO A 55 -19.50 -6.64 -1.92
N HIS A 56 -18.44 -6.85 -2.69
CA HIS A 56 -17.68 -8.09 -2.66
C HIS A 56 -16.61 -7.96 -1.58
N THR A 57 -16.86 -8.53 -0.42
CA THR A 57 -15.80 -8.73 0.58
C THR A 57 -14.99 -9.94 0.14
N HIS A 58 -13.78 -9.70 -0.36
CA HIS A 58 -12.79 -10.77 -0.54
C HIS A 58 -12.52 -11.46 0.80
N GLU A 59 -12.12 -12.73 0.78
CA GLU A 59 -11.61 -13.40 1.98
C GLU A 59 -10.45 -12.58 2.55
N LYS A 60 -10.50 -12.31 3.87
CA LYS A 60 -9.49 -11.53 4.59
C LYS A 60 -8.17 -12.28 4.62
N LYS A 61 -7.14 -11.72 3.98
CA LYS A 61 -5.79 -12.31 3.93
C LYS A 61 -4.81 -11.52 4.77
N ARG A 62 -4.11 -12.18 5.69
CA ARG A 62 -2.95 -11.56 6.36
C ARG A 62 -1.89 -11.24 5.32
N SER A 63 -1.34 -10.03 5.31
CA SER A 63 -0.48 -9.56 4.20
C SER A 63 0.60 -8.59 4.65
N LEU A 64 1.76 -8.68 4.01
CA LEU A 64 2.84 -7.70 4.09
C LEU A 64 2.92 -6.96 2.75
N VAL A 65 2.79 -5.64 2.79
CA VAL A 65 2.83 -4.77 1.61
C VAL A 65 4.08 -3.91 1.67
N LEU A 66 4.93 -4.03 0.66
CA LEU A 66 6.18 -3.27 0.57
C LEU A 66 5.96 -2.06 -0.35
N PHE A 67 6.15 -0.86 0.19
CA PHE A 67 6.13 0.39 -0.55
C PHE A 67 7.56 0.83 -0.85
N ILE A 68 8.02 0.67 -2.08
CA ILE A 68 9.36 1.11 -2.48
C ILE A 68 9.24 2.48 -3.15
N THR A 69 9.93 3.49 -2.61
CA THR A 69 9.80 4.88 -3.05
C THR A 69 11.12 5.63 -2.95
N ASP A 70 11.34 6.59 -3.83
CA ASP A 70 12.49 7.51 -3.83
C ASP A 70 12.14 8.92 -3.29
N GLY A 71 10.86 9.16 -2.97
CA GLY A 71 10.32 10.47 -2.61
C GLY A 71 9.37 10.44 -1.41
N GLU A 72 8.88 11.63 -1.03
CA GLU A 72 7.94 11.84 0.08
C GLU A 72 6.49 11.78 -0.40
N ASN A 73 5.55 11.47 0.50
CA ASN A 73 4.12 11.61 0.19
C ASN A 73 3.78 13.03 -0.29
N GLU A 74 2.79 13.17 -1.16
CA GLU A 74 2.28 14.49 -1.53
C GLU A 74 1.59 15.13 -0.32
N LYS A 75 1.88 16.41 -0.03
CA LYS A 75 1.37 17.10 1.18
C LYS A 75 -0.15 17.10 1.31
N ASN A 76 -0.86 17.13 0.18
CA ASN A 76 -2.33 17.10 0.13
C ASN A 76 -2.91 15.70 0.37
N ASP A 77 -2.08 14.66 0.43
CA ASP A 77 -2.45 13.27 0.69
C ASP A 77 -2.13 12.80 2.12
N GLU A 78 -1.27 13.52 2.84
CA GLU A 78 -0.83 13.15 4.19
C GLU A 78 -1.99 12.88 5.16
N ASP A 79 -3.01 13.75 5.16
CA ASP A 79 -4.20 13.60 6.00
C ASP A 79 -5.00 12.34 5.65
N ARG A 80 -5.17 12.07 4.35
CA ARG A 80 -5.91 10.89 3.88
C ARG A 80 -5.15 9.61 4.17
N THR A 81 -3.85 9.57 3.88
CA THR A 81 -2.98 8.43 4.21
C THR A 81 -3.03 8.13 5.71
N THR A 82 -2.87 9.16 6.55
CA THR A 82 -2.94 9.02 8.01
C THR A 82 -4.27 8.44 8.45
N ARG A 83 -5.38 8.94 7.91
CA ARG A 83 -6.73 8.44 8.22
C ARG A 83 -6.92 6.98 7.83
N VAL A 84 -6.48 6.58 6.64
CA VAL A 84 -6.64 5.19 6.16
C VAL A 84 -5.86 4.22 7.05
N LEU A 85 -4.63 4.57 7.44
CA LEU A 85 -3.80 3.76 8.35
C LEU A 85 -4.42 3.69 9.75
N GLU A 86 -4.92 4.81 10.27
CA GLU A 86 -5.61 4.86 11.56
C GLU A 86 -6.87 3.98 11.57
N GLU A 87 -7.68 4.06 10.52
CA GLU A 87 -8.86 3.22 10.35
C GLU A 87 -8.48 1.74 10.23
N SER A 88 -7.40 1.42 9.51
CA SER A 88 -6.89 0.06 9.35
C SER A 88 -6.42 -0.56 10.67
N GLN A 89 -5.61 0.18 11.43
CA GLN A 89 -5.18 -0.24 12.77
C GLN A 89 -6.38 -0.41 13.71
N ARG A 90 -7.34 0.53 13.69
CA ARG A 90 -8.52 0.48 14.55
C ARG A 90 -9.42 -0.73 14.25
N ARG A 91 -9.55 -1.12 12.98
CA ARG A 91 -10.28 -2.34 12.56
C ARG A 91 -9.53 -3.63 12.92
N GLY A 92 -8.24 -3.54 13.26
CA GLY A 92 -7.38 -4.69 13.49
C GLY A 92 -7.01 -5.42 12.20
N ASP A 93 -6.94 -4.68 11.08
CA ASP A 93 -6.60 -5.27 9.79
C ASP A 93 -5.24 -5.95 9.86
N GLN A 94 -5.15 -7.20 9.36
CA GLN A 94 -3.91 -7.95 9.37
C GLN A 94 -3.07 -7.64 8.13
N VAL A 95 -2.86 -6.35 7.87
CA VAL A 95 -1.97 -5.85 6.81
C VAL A 95 -0.89 -4.97 7.43
N TYR A 96 0.36 -5.33 7.19
CA TYR A 96 1.53 -4.55 7.56
C TYR A 96 2.08 -3.81 6.34
N PHE A 97 2.36 -2.52 6.48
CA PHE A 97 2.88 -1.67 5.43
C PHE A 97 4.34 -1.34 5.71
N LEU A 98 5.28 -1.90 4.95
CA LEU A 98 6.70 -1.59 5.07
C LEU A 98 7.10 -0.60 3.98
N PHE A 99 7.40 0.63 4.36
CA PHE A 99 7.99 1.61 3.46
C PHE A 99 9.49 1.40 3.36
N ILE A 100 10.00 1.41 2.14
CA ILE A 100 11.41 1.31 1.78
C ILE A 100 11.75 2.57 0.98
N GLY A 101 12.33 3.55 1.66
CA GLY A 101 12.81 4.80 1.04
C GLY A 101 14.20 4.59 0.46
N ALA A 102 14.34 4.45 -0.85
CA ALA A 102 15.61 4.29 -1.54
C ALA A 102 15.99 5.59 -2.26
N CYS A 103 16.81 6.41 -1.61
CA CYS A 103 17.19 7.72 -2.15
C CYS A 103 18.55 8.18 -1.62
N GLU A 104 19.51 8.37 -2.53
CA GLU A 104 20.86 8.84 -2.22
C GLU A 104 20.89 10.33 -1.82
N ASP A 105 19.91 11.11 -2.27
CA ASP A 105 19.79 12.52 -1.88
C ASP A 105 19.44 12.64 -0.39
N ARG A 106 20.42 13.11 0.39
CA ARG A 106 20.29 13.32 1.83
C ARG A 106 19.31 14.42 2.19
N ASN A 107 18.84 15.23 1.24
CA ASN A 107 17.81 16.24 1.47
C ASN A 107 16.39 15.64 1.50
N VAL A 108 16.16 14.50 0.85
CA VAL A 108 14.89 13.76 0.98
C VAL A 108 14.89 13.07 2.33
N LYS A 109 14.07 13.54 3.28
CA LYS A 109 14.13 13.06 4.66
C LYS A 109 13.10 11.99 5.02
N PHE A 110 12.06 11.78 4.20
CA PHE A 110 10.93 10.89 4.50
C PHE A 110 10.29 11.22 5.86
N GLU A 111 10.12 12.52 6.18
CA GLU A 111 9.58 12.96 7.47
C GLU A 111 8.14 12.49 7.69
N PHE A 112 7.30 12.53 6.65
CA PHE A 112 5.92 12.05 6.79
C PHE A 112 5.90 10.52 6.99
N VAL A 113 6.69 9.78 6.21
CA VAL A 113 6.77 8.31 6.37
C VAL A 113 7.30 7.91 7.74
N LYS A 114 8.31 8.59 8.27
CA LYS A 114 8.79 8.40 9.65
C LYS A 114 7.67 8.64 10.67
N THR A 115 6.88 9.69 10.45
CA THR A 115 5.78 10.04 11.34
C THR A 115 4.74 8.92 11.40
N ILE A 116 4.26 8.43 10.25
CA ILE A 116 3.28 7.34 10.23
C ILE A 116 3.85 6.02 10.76
N ALA A 117 5.11 5.70 10.46
CA ALA A 117 5.76 4.50 10.98
C ALA A 117 5.92 4.51 12.51
N SER A 118 6.19 5.69 13.09
CA SER A 118 6.23 5.83 14.55
C SER A 118 4.84 5.79 15.21
N ARG A 119 3.79 6.13 14.46
CA ARG A 119 2.42 6.30 14.97
C ARG A 119 1.61 4.99 14.92
N PHE A 120 1.81 4.16 13.91
CA PHE A 120 0.97 2.99 13.65
C PHE A 120 1.79 1.70 13.75
N ARG A 121 1.32 0.72 14.53
CA ARG A 121 1.99 -0.57 14.79
C ARG A 121 2.03 -1.52 13.59
N ASN A 122 1.30 -1.18 12.53
CA ASN A 122 1.25 -1.94 11.29
C ASN A 122 1.96 -1.19 10.15
N THR A 123 2.86 -0.26 10.46
CA THR A 123 3.57 0.55 9.47
C THR A 123 5.03 0.71 9.87
N GLY A 124 5.94 0.24 9.02
CA GLY A 124 7.39 0.35 9.22
C GLY A 124 8.06 1.22 8.17
N LEU A 125 9.29 1.65 8.46
CA LEU A 125 10.15 2.36 7.52
C LEU A 125 11.59 1.83 7.56
N VAL A 126 12.12 1.53 6.38
CA VAL A 126 13.55 1.29 6.12
C VAL A 126 14.03 2.34 5.13
N VAL A 127 15.18 2.98 5.41
CA VAL A 127 15.75 4.01 4.53
C VAL A 127 17.10 3.54 4.01
N ILE A 128 17.22 3.43 2.69
CA ILE A 128 18.43 3.04 1.97
C ILE A 128 19.02 4.31 1.34
N ARG A 129 20.23 4.69 1.78
CA ARG A 129 20.96 5.88 1.32
C ARG A 129 22.12 5.58 0.40
N ASP A 130 22.55 4.33 0.39
CA ASP A 130 23.65 3.82 -0.42
C ASP A 130 23.15 2.51 -1.01
N LEU A 131 22.70 2.58 -2.27
CA LEU A 131 22.10 1.44 -2.93
C LEU A 131 23.16 0.38 -3.26
N GLU A 132 24.38 0.81 -3.63
CA GLU A 132 25.50 -0.08 -3.92
C GLU A 132 25.89 -0.89 -2.69
N ALA A 133 26.04 -0.23 -1.54
CA ALA A 133 26.33 -0.91 -0.29
C ALA A 133 25.19 -1.86 0.12
N PHE A 134 23.93 -1.45 -0.07
CA PHE A 134 22.76 -2.27 0.26
C PHE A 134 22.70 -3.56 -0.57
N VAL A 135 22.92 -3.50 -1.88
CA VAL A 135 22.88 -4.72 -2.73
C VAL A 135 24.10 -5.62 -2.55
N ALA A 136 25.18 -5.11 -1.95
CA ALA A 136 26.37 -5.88 -1.62
C ALA A 136 26.27 -6.64 -0.28
N GLN A 137 25.21 -6.42 0.50
CA GLN A 137 24.96 -7.09 1.78
C GLN A 137 24.71 -8.59 1.60
N SER A 138 25.05 -9.39 2.62
CA SER A 138 24.66 -10.80 2.65
C SER A 138 23.15 -10.96 2.86
N ASP A 139 22.62 -12.15 2.60
CA ASP A 139 21.20 -12.47 2.86
C ASP A 139 20.84 -12.24 4.33
N GLU A 140 21.73 -12.56 5.28
CA GLU A 140 21.51 -12.30 6.71
C GLU A 140 21.42 -10.82 7.02
N GLU A 141 22.28 -10.00 6.42
CA GLU A 141 22.30 -8.56 6.61
C GLU A 141 21.07 -7.89 5.99
N LEU A 142 20.66 -8.30 4.79
CA LEU A 142 19.42 -7.86 4.14
C LEU A 142 18.19 -8.23 4.97
N ASN A 143 18.14 -9.47 5.48
CA ASN A 143 17.06 -9.92 6.35
C ASN A 143 17.02 -9.11 7.64
N ALA A 144 18.16 -8.83 8.27
CA ALA A 144 18.20 -7.99 9.47
C ALA A 144 17.75 -6.55 9.21
N ALA A 145 18.07 -6.00 8.03
CA ALA A 145 17.66 -4.66 7.64
C ALA A 145 16.14 -4.56 7.35
N LEU A 146 15.56 -5.58 6.71
CA LEU A 146 14.15 -5.57 6.30
C LEU A 146 13.20 -6.13 7.37
N LEU A 147 13.63 -7.12 8.14
CA LEU A 147 12.85 -7.75 9.21
C LEU A 147 13.12 -7.06 10.56
N GLY A 148 12.82 -5.77 10.61
CA GLY A 148 12.96 -4.98 11.83
C GLY A 148 12.16 -5.54 13.01
N PRO A 149 12.50 -5.18 14.26
CA PRO A 149 11.84 -5.70 15.46
C PRO A 149 10.33 -5.54 15.45
N GLU A 150 9.83 -4.42 14.91
CA GLU A 150 8.40 -4.12 14.79
C GLU A 150 7.68 -5.09 13.84
N LEU A 151 8.25 -5.36 12.66
CA LEU A 151 7.70 -6.35 11.73
C LEU A 151 7.73 -7.75 12.35
N LEU A 152 8.80 -8.11 13.05
CA LEU A 152 8.89 -9.40 13.75
C LEU A 152 7.86 -9.52 14.88
N GLU A 153 7.61 -8.45 15.62
CA GLU A 153 6.56 -8.39 16.63
C GLU A 153 5.18 -8.55 15.99
N TRP A 154 4.92 -7.81 14.91
CA TRP A 154 3.68 -7.92 14.16
C TRP A 154 3.47 -9.33 13.62
N LEU A 155 4.49 -9.99 13.05
CA LEU A 155 4.40 -11.35 12.51
C LEU A 155 4.04 -12.41 13.58
N LYS A 156 4.43 -12.17 14.84
CA LYS A 156 4.13 -13.06 15.97
C LYS A 156 2.73 -12.84 16.56
N SER A 157 2.07 -11.72 16.24
CA SER A 157 0.70 -11.43 16.67
C SER A 157 -0.36 -12.23 15.91
#